data_AF-A0A961DG86-F1
#
_entry.id   AF-A0A961DG86-F1
#
_cell.length_a   1.000
_cell.length_b   1.000
_cell.length_c   1.000
_cell.angle_alpha   90.00
_cell.angle_beta   90.00
_cell.angle_gamma   90.00
#
_symmetry.space_group_name_H-M   'P 1'
#
loop_
_entity.id
_entity.type
_entity.pdbx_description
1 polymer ?
#
loop_
_entity_poly.entity_id
_entity_poly.type
_entity_poly.pdbx_seq_one_letter_code
_entity_poly.pdbx_strand_id
1 'polypeptide(L)'
;MTKSTVPPDDAPDDAGSNAADAGEDLTALFEEQALPFMDQLYAAAMRMTRNPSDAADLVQETFVKAFAAFHRFQQGTNLKAWLYRILTNTFINLYRKNQRNPYQGAIDELEDWQLGNAISATATSTRSAEAEAIDHLPDSAVKDALQSIPEDFRLAVYLADVEG
;
A
#
# COMPACT_ATOMS: atom_id res chain seq x y z
N MET A 1 40.90 60.85 42.93
CA MET A 1 39.48 60.55 43.20
C MET A 1 38.73 60.98 41.94
N THR A 2 38.10 60.17 41.12
CA THR A 2 37.57 58.79 41.24
C THR A 2 37.54 58.14 39.86
N LYS A 3 37.87 56.86 39.85
CA LYS A 3 37.78 55.88 38.76
C LYS A 3 36.29 55.64 38.43
N SER A 4 35.91 55.57 37.15
CA SER A 4 34.69 54.86 36.76
C SER A 4 34.83 54.33 35.33
N THR A 5 35.34 53.11 35.28
CA THR A 5 35.28 52.17 34.17
C THR A 5 33.83 51.77 33.93
N VAL A 6 33.36 51.87 32.69
CA VAL A 6 32.14 51.20 32.19
C VAL A 6 32.62 50.28 31.04
N PRO A 7 32.21 49.00 31.01
CA PRO A 7 32.68 48.03 30.01
C PRO A 7 32.02 48.25 28.64
N PRO A 8 32.65 47.81 27.53
CA PRO A 8 31.93 47.59 26.29
C PRO A 8 31.14 46.28 26.43
N ASP A 9 29.85 46.41 26.68
CA ASP A 9 28.88 45.31 26.60
C ASP A 9 28.06 45.54 25.33
N ASP A 10 28.42 44.82 24.28
CA ASP A 10 27.57 44.49 23.12
C ASP A 10 28.36 43.46 22.30
N ALA A 11 28.45 42.25 22.84
CA ALA A 11 28.72 41.07 22.04
C ALA A 11 27.48 40.85 21.15
N PRO A 12 27.63 40.62 19.82
CA PRO A 12 26.49 40.17 19.04
C PRO A 12 26.14 38.75 19.48
N ASP A 13 24.92 38.59 19.98
CA ASP A 13 24.20 37.33 20.13
C ASP A 13 24.06 36.67 18.73
N ASP A 14 25.06 35.91 18.29
CA ASP A 14 25.04 35.10 17.06
C ASP A 14 24.99 33.59 17.39
N ALA A 15 24.13 33.23 18.35
CA ALA A 15 23.86 31.82 18.67
C ALA A 15 22.74 31.23 17.78
N GLY A 16 22.14 32.04 16.89
CA GLY A 16 21.01 31.66 16.04
C GLY A 16 21.36 31.19 14.63
N SER A 17 22.56 31.50 14.11
CA SER A 17 22.96 31.16 12.73
C SER A 17 23.45 29.72 12.56
N ASN A 18 24.07 29.14 13.59
CA ASN A 18 24.86 27.91 13.46
C ASN A 18 24.04 26.65 13.13
N ALA A 19 22.76 26.58 13.53
CA ALA A 19 21.92 25.41 13.28
C ALA A 19 21.31 25.38 11.87
N ALA A 20 21.01 26.56 11.31
CA ALA A 20 20.51 26.68 9.94
C ALA A 20 21.64 26.47 8.93
N ASP A 21 22.80 27.09 9.19
CA ASP A 21 24.01 26.98 8.37
C ASP A 21 24.52 25.53 8.30
N ALA A 22 24.55 24.82 9.44
CA ALA A 22 24.91 23.40 9.46
C ALA A 22 23.93 22.49 8.69
N GLY A 23 22.65 22.85 8.61
CA GLY A 23 21.65 22.13 7.83
C GLY A 23 21.78 22.37 6.32
N GLU A 24 22.09 23.61 5.93
CA GLU A 24 22.39 23.98 4.56
C GLU A 24 23.67 23.29 4.05
N ASP A 25 24.72 23.25 4.87
CA ASP A 25 25.96 22.55 4.58
C ASP A 25 25.76 21.03 4.36
N LEU A 26 24.97 20.38 5.22
CA LEU A 26 24.65 18.96 5.07
C LEU A 26 23.85 18.68 3.79
N THR A 27 22.98 19.61 3.39
CA THR A 27 22.18 19.48 2.18
C THR A 27 23.05 19.60 0.93
N ALA A 28 23.90 20.62 0.88
CA ALA A 28 24.86 20.79 -0.21
C ALA A 28 25.80 19.59 -0.34
N LEU A 29 26.30 19.07 0.79
CA LEU A 29 27.17 17.89 0.81
C LEU A 29 26.46 16.63 0.32
N PHE A 30 25.18 16.45 0.67
CA PHE A 30 24.38 15.34 0.16
C PHE A 30 24.21 15.44 -1.34
N GLU A 31 23.87 16.62 -1.87
CA GLU A 31 23.67 16.82 -3.30
C GLU A 31 24.94 16.52 -4.09
N GLU A 32 26.08 17.06 -3.65
CA GLU A 32 27.38 16.84 -4.29
C GLU A 32 27.74 15.35 -4.36
N GLN A 33 27.51 14.61 -3.27
CA GLN A 33 27.94 13.22 -3.17
C GLN A 33 26.92 12.22 -3.74
N ALA A 34 25.62 12.47 -3.58
CA ALA A 34 24.57 11.51 -3.90
C ALA A 34 24.01 11.66 -5.32
N LEU A 35 23.84 12.88 -5.84
CA LEU A 35 23.29 13.12 -7.18
C LEU A 35 24.06 12.43 -8.31
N PRO A 36 25.40 12.30 -8.28
CA PRO A 36 26.14 11.56 -9.31
C PRO A 36 25.75 10.08 -9.45
N PHE A 37 25.09 9.50 -8.44
CA PHE A 37 24.61 8.13 -8.47
C PHE A 37 23.17 8.00 -8.99
N MET A 38 22.47 9.10 -9.27
CA MET A 38 21.06 9.10 -9.68
C MET A 38 20.82 8.23 -10.92
N ASP A 39 21.59 8.43 -11.99
CA ASP A 39 21.44 7.65 -13.22
C ASP A 39 21.69 6.15 -13.02
N GLN A 40 22.67 5.81 -12.17
CA GLN A 40 23.01 4.41 -11.85
C GLN A 40 21.92 3.73 -11.01
N LEU A 41 21.33 4.47 -10.06
CA LEU A 41 20.22 3.99 -9.25
C LEU A 41 18.95 3.86 -10.09
N TYR A 42 18.70 4.79 -11.01
CA TYR A 42 17.59 4.72 -11.95
C TYR A 42 17.71 3.52 -12.90
N ALA A 43 18.89 3.28 -13.47
CA ALA A 43 19.13 2.09 -14.28
C ALA A 43 18.91 0.80 -13.49
N ALA A 44 19.28 0.77 -12.20
CA ALA A 44 19.00 -0.37 -11.33
C ALA A 44 17.50 -0.52 -11.04
N ALA A 45 16.82 0.56 -10.71
CA ALA A 45 15.37 0.60 -10.48
C ALA A 45 14.59 0.10 -11.70
N MET A 46 14.97 0.54 -12.91
CA MET A 46 14.40 0.08 -14.18
C MET A 46 14.49 -1.44 -14.37
N ARG A 47 15.62 -2.05 -13.96
CA ARG A 47 15.77 -3.52 -14.04
C ARG A 47 14.89 -4.26 -13.03
N MET A 48 14.54 -3.61 -11.92
CA MET A 48 13.71 -4.18 -10.84
C MET A 48 12.22 -4.03 -11.13
N THR A 49 11.78 -2.86 -11.59
CA THR A 49 10.35 -2.53 -11.80
C THR A 49 9.88 -2.85 -13.22
N ARG A 50 10.77 -2.75 -14.23
CA ARG A 50 10.44 -2.86 -15.66
C ARG A 50 9.41 -1.83 -16.15
N ASN A 51 9.16 -0.78 -15.37
CA ASN A 51 8.25 0.32 -15.70
C ASN A 51 8.97 1.65 -15.40
N PRO A 52 9.06 2.59 -16.37
CA PRO A 52 9.69 3.90 -16.18
C PRO A 52 9.10 4.73 -15.05
N SER A 53 7.76 4.74 -14.90
CA SER A 53 7.08 5.51 -13.85
C SER A 53 7.43 4.94 -12.48
N ASP A 54 7.26 3.64 -12.30
CA ASP A 54 7.57 2.98 -11.02
C ASP A 54 9.06 3.08 -10.68
N ALA A 55 9.95 3.08 -11.69
CA ALA A 55 11.38 3.27 -11.47
C ALA A 55 11.70 4.69 -10.99
N ALA A 56 11.09 5.71 -11.59
CA ALA A 56 11.25 7.10 -11.17
C ALA A 56 10.76 7.29 -9.73
N ASP A 57 9.59 6.76 -9.40
CA ASP A 57 9.00 6.84 -8.05
C ASP A 57 9.89 6.12 -7.02
N LEU A 58 10.40 4.93 -7.36
CA LEU A 58 11.29 4.19 -6.48
C LEU A 58 12.60 4.94 -6.19
N VAL A 59 13.19 5.59 -7.20
CA VAL A 59 14.39 6.41 -7.03
C VAL A 59 14.10 7.63 -6.17
N GLN A 60 13.01 8.35 -6.43
CA GLN A 60 12.61 9.51 -5.63
C GLN A 60 12.45 9.14 -4.15
N GLU A 61 11.67 8.10 -3.86
CA GLU A 61 11.45 7.58 -2.51
C GLU A 61 12.77 7.18 -1.82
N THR A 62 13.73 6.66 -2.61
CA THR A 62 15.07 6.32 -2.13
C THR A 62 15.88 7.55 -1.75
N PHE A 63 15.88 8.61 -2.56
CA PHE A 63 16.57 9.85 -2.25
C PHE A 63 15.95 10.57 -1.06
N VAL A 64 14.62 10.56 -0.92
CA VAL A 64 13.93 11.10 0.26
C VAL A 64 14.38 10.38 1.53
N LYS A 65 14.43 9.04 1.51
CA LYS A 65 14.89 8.25 2.67
C LYS A 65 16.38 8.40 2.94
N ALA A 66 17.18 8.48 1.89
CA ALA A 66 18.62 8.69 1.99
C ALA A 66 18.90 10.05 2.63
N PHE A 67 18.27 11.12 2.16
CA PHE A 67 18.41 12.46 2.73
C PHE A 67 18.01 12.49 4.21
N ALA A 68 16.86 11.91 4.57
CA ALA A 68 16.41 11.81 5.95
C ALA A 68 17.36 11.01 6.86
N ALA A 69 18.13 10.07 6.31
CA ALA A 69 19.09 9.25 7.05
C ALA A 69 20.54 9.75 6.91
N PHE A 70 20.81 10.77 6.09
CA PHE A 70 22.15 11.19 5.70
C PHE A 70 22.97 11.70 6.88
N HIS A 71 22.32 12.37 7.84
CA HIS A 71 22.94 12.84 9.07
C HIS A 71 23.54 11.70 9.95
N ARG A 72 23.16 10.44 9.70
CA ARG A 72 23.70 9.24 10.39
C ARG A 72 24.72 8.49 9.55
N PHE A 73 24.88 8.87 8.28
CA PHE A 73 25.84 8.24 7.40
C PHE A 73 27.26 8.64 7.80
N GLN A 74 28.15 7.66 7.89
CA GLN A 74 29.53 7.91 8.27
C GLN A 74 30.36 8.20 7.02
N GLN A 75 30.90 9.42 6.96
CA GLN A 75 31.72 9.86 5.84
C GLN A 75 32.99 9.01 5.68
N GLY A 76 33.40 8.83 4.42
CA GLY A 76 34.51 7.94 4.05
C GLY A 76 34.13 6.46 3.89
N THR A 77 32.88 6.08 4.20
CA THR A 77 32.37 4.74 3.87
C THR A 77 31.79 4.70 2.44
N ASN A 78 31.39 3.51 1.98
CA ASN A 78 30.91 3.32 0.60
C ASN A 78 29.46 3.85 0.45
N LEU A 79 29.32 5.13 0.08
CA LEU A 79 28.04 5.78 -0.15
C LEU A 79 27.20 5.07 -1.21
N LYS A 80 27.83 4.62 -2.31
CA LYS A 80 27.15 3.86 -3.37
C LYS A 80 26.46 2.62 -2.80
N ALA A 81 27.20 1.77 -2.08
CA ALA A 81 26.64 0.56 -1.48
C ALA A 81 25.49 0.88 -0.50
N TRP A 82 25.63 1.97 0.26
CA TRP A 82 24.58 2.43 1.18
C TRP A 82 23.31 2.88 0.44
N LEU A 83 23.42 3.65 -0.65
CA LEU A 83 22.29 4.05 -1.48
C LEU A 83 21.59 2.84 -2.13
N TYR A 84 22.37 1.88 -2.66
CA TYR A 84 21.81 0.63 -3.21
C TYR A 84 21.07 -0.21 -2.15
N ARG A 85 21.55 -0.19 -0.90
CA ARG A 85 20.87 -0.85 0.23
C ARG A 85 19.50 -0.22 0.48
N ILE A 86 19.42 1.12 0.50
CA ILE A 86 18.15 1.85 0.67
C ILE A 86 17.22 1.54 -0.50
N LEU A 87 17.70 1.63 -1.74
CA LEU A 87 16.93 1.32 -2.96
C LEU A 87 16.31 -0.08 -2.90
N THR A 88 17.13 -1.09 -2.59
CA THR A 88 16.70 -2.49 -2.54
C THR A 88 15.68 -2.72 -1.43
N ASN A 89 15.90 -2.14 -0.24
CA ASN A 89 14.95 -2.23 0.86
C ASN A 89 13.61 -1.57 0.52
N THR A 90 13.63 -0.38 -0.11
CA THR A 90 12.42 0.33 -0.55
C THR A 90 11.65 -0.50 -1.59
N PHE A 91 12.34 -1.08 -2.57
CA PHE A 91 11.71 -1.96 -3.56
C PHE A 91 11.06 -3.19 -2.92
N ILE A 92 11.75 -3.90 -2.02
CA ILE A 92 11.21 -5.08 -1.35
C ILE A 92 9.94 -4.73 -0.56
N ASN A 93 9.93 -3.58 0.11
CA ASN A 93 8.77 -3.12 0.85
C ASN A 93 7.59 -2.80 -0.07
N LEU A 94 7.83 -2.11 -1.19
CA LEU A 94 6.81 -1.82 -2.19
C LEU A 94 6.24 -3.11 -2.80
N TYR A 95 7.12 -4.03 -3.20
CA TYR A 95 6.74 -5.32 -3.77
C TYR A 95 5.87 -6.14 -2.81
N ARG A 96 6.26 -6.22 -1.53
CA ARG A 96 5.46 -6.90 -0.49
C ARG A 96 4.11 -6.23 -0.24
N LYS A 97 4.04 -4.90 -0.33
CA LYS A 97 2.77 -4.17 -0.20
C LYS A 97 1.85 -4.50 -1.37
N ASN A 98 2.36 -4.50 -2.60
CA ASN A 98 1.58 -4.84 -3.79
C ASN A 98 1.10 -6.29 -3.78
N GLN A 99 1.90 -7.25 -3.30
CA GLN A 99 1.44 -8.65 -3.15
C GLN A 99 0.31 -8.83 -2.13
N ARG A 100 0.23 -7.96 -1.11
CA ARG A 100 -0.76 -8.07 -0.03
C ARG A 100 -2.06 -7.35 -0.35
N ASN A 101 -2.06 -6.46 -1.34
CA ASN A 101 -3.26 -5.79 -1.80
C ASN A 101 -3.93 -6.67 -2.87
N PRO A 102 -5.24 -6.97 -2.75
CA PRO A 102 -5.97 -7.63 -3.83
C PRO A 102 -5.84 -6.81 -5.11
N TYR A 103 -5.67 -7.48 -6.25
CA TYR A 103 -5.52 -6.87 -7.58
C TYR A 103 -6.48 -5.69 -7.76
N GLN A 104 -5.93 -4.47 -7.84
CA GLN A 104 -6.65 -3.25 -8.19
C GLN A 104 -6.48 -2.98 -9.69
N GLY A 105 -6.79 -3.97 -10.52
CA GLY A 105 -6.92 -3.74 -11.96
C GLY A 105 -8.09 -2.77 -12.19
N ALA A 106 -7.96 -1.88 -13.18
CA ALA A 106 -9.11 -1.13 -13.64
C ALA A 106 -10.18 -2.14 -14.10
N ILE A 107 -11.44 -1.91 -13.75
CA ILE A 107 -12.57 -2.76 -14.18
C ILE A 107 -12.61 -2.85 -15.73
N ASP A 108 -12.03 -1.87 -16.42
CA ASP A 108 -11.92 -1.78 -17.88
C ASP A 108 -10.90 -2.77 -18.51
N GLU A 109 -9.99 -3.35 -17.72
CA GLU A 109 -9.06 -4.40 -18.17
C GLU A 109 -9.56 -5.82 -17.84
N LEU A 110 -10.73 -5.94 -17.21
CA LEU A 110 -11.32 -7.21 -16.83
C LEU A 110 -12.06 -7.79 -18.04
N GLU A 111 -11.53 -8.87 -18.61
CA GLU A 111 -12.24 -9.63 -19.66
C GLU A 111 -13.59 -10.15 -19.09
N ASP A 112 -14.65 -10.20 -19.92
CA ASP A 112 -16.04 -10.53 -19.51
C ASP A 112 -16.17 -11.75 -18.58
N TRP A 113 -15.33 -12.78 -18.76
CA TRP A 113 -15.32 -13.98 -17.93
C TRP A 113 -14.84 -13.73 -16.48
N GLN A 114 -13.91 -12.80 -16.28
CA GLN A 114 -13.43 -12.39 -14.96
C GLN A 114 -14.46 -11.50 -14.25
N LEU A 115 -15.18 -10.67 -15.00
CA LEU A 115 -16.31 -9.90 -14.49
C LEU A 115 -17.46 -10.83 -14.05
N GLY A 116 -17.76 -11.86 -14.83
CA GLY A 116 -18.74 -12.89 -14.48
C GLY A 116 -18.43 -13.61 -13.16
N ASN A 117 -17.17 -13.92 -12.88
CA ASN A 117 -16.75 -14.55 -11.62
C ASN A 117 -16.83 -13.59 -10.42
N ALA A 118 -16.45 -12.32 -10.59
CA ALA A 118 -16.56 -11.31 -9.54
C ALA A 118 -18.03 -10.98 -9.20
N ILE A 119 -18.89 -10.94 -10.22
CA ILE A 119 -20.34 -10.84 -10.06
C ILE A 119 -20.85 -12.10 -9.36
N SER A 120 -20.47 -13.31 -9.79
CA SER A 120 -20.95 -14.58 -9.18
C SER A 120 -20.64 -14.68 -7.69
N ALA A 121 -19.48 -14.18 -7.23
CA ALA A 121 -19.11 -14.14 -5.82
C ALA A 121 -19.95 -13.14 -4.97
N THR A 122 -20.54 -12.12 -5.61
CA THR A 122 -21.41 -11.11 -4.97
C THR A 122 -22.89 -11.25 -5.33
N ALA A 123 -23.23 -12.12 -6.29
CA ALA A 123 -24.55 -12.34 -6.86
C ALA A 123 -25.40 -13.34 -6.05
N THR A 124 -25.31 -13.29 -4.72
CA THR A 124 -26.48 -13.71 -3.93
C THR A 124 -27.65 -12.74 -4.15
N SER A 125 -27.39 -11.50 -4.61
CA SER A 125 -28.41 -10.43 -4.73
C SER A 125 -29.00 -10.18 -6.13
N THR A 126 -28.57 -10.92 -7.18
CA THR A 126 -29.12 -10.73 -8.55
C THR A 126 -29.68 -12.04 -9.11
N ARG A 127 -30.43 -12.80 -8.28
CA ARG A 127 -31.21 -13.91 -8.83
C ARG A 127 -32.34 -13.32 -9.69
N SER A 128 -32.53 -13.88 -10.88
CA SER A 128 -33.63 -13.50 -11.78
C SER A 128 -34.98 -13.80 -11.12
N ALA A 129 -35.99 -12.98 -11.35
CA ALA A 129 -37.35 -13.19 -10.82
C ALA A 129 -37.93 -14.55 -11.22
N GLU A 130 -37.48 -15.11 -12.36
CA GLU A 130 -37.85 -16.46 -12.80
C GLU A 130 -37.24 -17.57 -11.93
N ALA A 131 -36.01 -17.36 -11.43
CA ALA A 131 -35.31 -18.33 -10.59
C ALA A 131 -35.91 -18.36 -9.18
N GLU A 132 -36.32 -17.20 -8.65
CA GLU A 132 -37.07 -17.10 -7.39
C GLU A 132 -38.46 -17.75 -7.51
N ALA A 133 -39.15 -17.57 -8.63
CA ALA A 133 -40.42 -18.25 -8.90
C ALA A 133 -40.28 -19.78 -8.98
N ILE A 134 -39.17 -20.30 -9.51
CA ILE A 134 -38.88 -21.73 -9.59
C ILE A 134 -38.56 -22.34 -8.21
N ASP A 135 -37.82 -21.63 -7.35
CA ASP A 135 -37.56 -22.10 -5.97
C ASP A 135 -38.85 -22.14 -5.12
N HIS A 136 -39.81 -21.26 -5.40
CA HIS A 136 -41.11 -21.25 -4.73
C HIS A 136 -42.13 -22.23 -5.31
N LEU A 137 -41.82 -22.88 -6.43
CA LEU A 137 -42.65 -23.94 -6.98
C LEU A 137 -42.39 -25.22 -6.16
N PRO A 138 -43.40 -25.80 -5.49
CA PRO A 138 -43.21 -27.04 -4.77
C PRO A 138 -42.80 -28.13 -5.76
N ASP A 139 -41.64 -28.74 -5.54
CA ASP A 139 -41.19 -29.87 -6.33
C ASP A 139 -42.29 -30.94 -6.30
N SER A 140 -42.85 -31.25 -7.48
CA SER A 140 -43.95 -32.21 -7.60
C SER A 140 -43.56 -33.56 -7.01
N ALA A 141 -42.27 -33.94 -7.08
CA ALA A 141 -41.79 -35.17 -6.49
C ALA A 141 -41.86 -35.15 -4.94
N VAL A 142 -41.56 -34.01 -4.32
CA VAL A 142 -41.60 -33.83 -2.86
C VAL A 142 -43.05 -33.77 -2.37
N LYS A 143 -43.93 -33.07 -3.11
CA LYS A 143 -45.36 -32.99 -2.81
C LYS A 143 -46.03 -34.37 -2.87
N ASP A 144 -45.75 -35.14 -3.91
CA ASP A 144 -46.32 -36.48 -4.09
C ASP A 144 -45.80 -37.45 -3.02
N ALA A 145 -44.51 -37.35 -2.65
CA ALA A 145 -43.93 -38.12 -1.56
C ALA A 145 -44.59 -37.80 -0.21
N LEU A 146 -44.81 -36.53 0.12
CA LEU A 146 -45.53 -36.13 1.34
C LEU A 146 -46.99 -36.61 1.32
N GLN A 147 -47.66 -36.59 0.17
CA GLN A 147 -49.03 -37.08 0.03
C GLN A 147 -49.15 -38.60 0.18
N SER A 148 -48.08 -39.36 -0.13
CA SER A 148 -48.05 -40.81 0.06
C SER A 148 -48.01 -41.25 1.54
N ILE A 149 -47.68 -40.34 2.46
CA ILE A 149 -47.64 -40.60 3.89
C ILE A 149 -49.04 -40.42 4.51
N PRO A 150 -49.48 -41.28 5.45
CA PRO A 150 -50.73 -41.11 6.17
C PRO A 150 -50.80 -39.76 6.91
N GLU A 151 -52.00 -39.19 7.00
CA GLU A 151 -52.23 -37.79 7.40
C GLU A 151 -51.63 -37.43 8.76
N ASP A 152 -51.73 -38.34 9.74
CA ASP A 152 -51.22 -38.16 11.11
C ASP A 152 -49.69 -37.99 11.17
N PHE A 153 -48.95 -38.66 10.28
CA PHE A 153 -47.49 -38.57 10.22
C PHE A 153 -47.01 -37.39 9.37
N ARG A 154 -47.80 -36.99 8.37
CA ARG A 154 -47.48 -35.83 7.51
C ARG A 154 -47.49 -34.52 8.28
N LEU A 155 -48.48 -34.34 9.16
CA LEU A 155 -48.62 -33.13 9.97
C LEU A 155 -47.43 -32.95 10.91
N ALA A 156 -46.97 -34.03 11.55
CA ALA A 156 -45.83 -34.02 12.46
C ALA A 156 -44.51 -33.68 11.76
N VAL A 157 -44.27 -34.18 10.55
CA VAL A 157 -43.06 -33.87 9.77
C VAL A 157 -43.07 -32.41 9.30
N TYR A 158 -44.22 -31.89 8.86
CA TYR A 158 -44.34 -30.51 8.42
C TYR A 158 -44.05 -29.50 9.54
N LEU A 159 -44.63 -29.71 10.73
CA LEU A 159 -44.44 -28.85 11.91
C LEU A 159 -43.01 -28.88 12.48
N ALA A 160 -42.26 -29.97 12.28
CA ALA A 160 -40.91 -30.11 12.80
C ALA A 160 -39.82 -29.55 11.87
N ASP A 161 -40.00 -29.66 10.56
CA ASP A 161 -38.93 -29.45 9.56
C ASP A 161 -39.14 -28.19 8.68
N VAL A 162 -40.36 -27.66 8.59
CA VAL A 162 -40.69 -26.49 7.74
C VAL A 162 -41.03 -25.23 8.56
N GLU A 163 -41.69 -25.39 9.72
CA GLU A 163 -42.00 -24.27 10.63
C GLU A 163 -41.04 -24.16 11.84
N GLY A 164 -40.08 -25.09 11.96
CA GLY A 164 -39.07 -25.14 13.02
C GLY A 164 -37.92 -24.16 12.84
#